data_AF-A0A371B2N5-F1
#
_entry.id   AF-A0A371B2N5-F1
#
_cell.length_a   1.000
_cell.length_b   1.000
_cell.length_c   1.000
_cell.angle_alpha   90.00
_cell.angle_beta   90.00
_cell.angle_gamma   90.00
#
_symmetry.space_group_name_H-M   'P 1'
#
loop_
_entity.id
_entity.type
_entity.pdbx_description
1 polymer ?
#
loop_
_entity_poly.entity_id
_entity_poly.type
_entity_poly.pdbx_seq_one_letter_code
_entity_poly.pdbx_strand_id
1 'polypeptide(L)'
;MAEPTEPAEHRAVVVGWTHHGLGSSIDLRIQSTVSRQALDNDQVDSHHFLMTHNQALLLAKYLLDSTGQTLPQRVKPSIWRRFLPKRQK
;
A
#
# COMPACT_ATOMS: atom_id res chain seq x y z
N MET A 1 -28.68 -29.08 12.55
CA MET A 1 -27.26 -29.27 12.17
C MET A 1 -26.76 -27.92 11.70
N ALA A 2 -25.99 -27.21 12.52
CA ALA A 2 -25.34 -25.98 12.09
C ALA A 2 -24.10 -26.40 11.29
N GLU A 3 -23.97 -25.93 10.05
CA GLU A 3 -22.71 -26.08 9.32
C GLU A 3 -21.60 -25.37 10.10
N PRO A 4 -20.42 -25.98 10.25
CA PRO A 4 -19.25 -25.24 10.71
C PRO A 4 -18.90 -24.22 9.62
N THR A 5 -19.22 -22.94 9.86
CA THR A 5 -18.61 -21.83 9.14
C THR A 5 -17.15 -21.73 9.57
N GLU A 6 -16.33 -22.65 9.03
CA GLU A 6 -14.89 -22.43 8.93
C GLU A 6 -14.70 -21.04 8.33
N PRO A 7 -13.90 -20.14 8.94
CA PRO A 7 -13.60 -18.87 8.30
C PRO A 7 -12.85 -19.25 7.03
N ALA A 8 -13.55 -19.26 5.90
CA ALA A 8 -12.97 -19.54 4.61
C ALA A 8 -11.73 -18.67 4.54
N GLU A 9 -10.55 -19.28 4.48
CA GLU A 9 -9.30 -18.56 4.33
C GLU A 9 -9.42 -17.77 3.02
N HIS A 10 -9.89 -16.53 3.13
CA HIS A 10 -10.21 -15.71 1.98
C HIS A 10 -8.88 -15.33 1.35
N ARG A 11 -8.44 -16.16 0.39
CA ARG A 11 -7.32 -15.88 -0.51
C ARG A 11 -7.73 -14.74 -1.44
N ALA A 12 -7.87 -13.56 -0.86
CA ALA A 12 -8.09 -12.33 -1.59
C ALA A 12 -6.73 -11.71 -1.92
N VAL A 13 -6.63 -11.14 -3.11
CA VAL A 13 -5.43 -10.43 -3.57
C VAL A 13 -5.66 -8.94 -3.36
N VAL A 14 -4.66 -8.26 -2.79
CA VAL A 14 -4.68 -6.80 -2.65
C VAL A 14 -4.53 -6.16 -4.02
N VAL A 15 -5.50 -5.32 -4.39
CA VAL A 15 -5.54 -4.62 -5.69
C VAL A 15 -5.29 -3.12 -5.56
N GLY A 16 -5.39 -2.59 -4.35
CA GLY A 16 -5.12 -1.18 -4.08
C GLY A 16 -4.95 -0.90 -2.60
N TRP A 17 -4.29 0.21 -2.30
CA TRP A 17 -4.24 0.78 -0.97
C TRP A 17 -4.16 2.30 -1.05
N THR A 18 -4.73 2.97 -0.06
CA THR A 18 -4.59 4.41 0.14
C THR A 18 -4.54 4.72 1.63
N HIS A 19 -4.14 5.93 1.98
CA HIS A 19 -4.16 6.38 3.36
C HIS A 19 -4.75 7.78 3.50
N HIS A 20 -5.38 8.02 4.65
CA HIS A 20 -5.82 9.35 5.06
C HIS A 20 -5.20 9.68 6.42
N GLY A 21 -4.61 10.88 6.52
CA GLY A 21 -4.09 11.39 7.79
C GLY A 21 -5.23 11.84 8.71
N LEU A 22 -5.16 11.45 9.98
CA LEU A 22 -6.15 11.76 11.02
C LEU A 22 -5.44 12.26 12.28
N GLY A 23 -4.95 13.50 12.25
CA GLY A 23 -4.21 14.10 13.37
C GLY A 23 -2.93 13.31 13.68
N SER A 24 -2.90 12.64 14.83
CA SER A 24 -1.79 11.76 15.25
C SER A 24 -1.93 10.30 14.78
N SER A 25 -2.93 10.01 13.96
CA SER A 25 -3.24 8.68 13.44
C SER A 25 -3.33 8.69 11.92
N ILE A 26 -3.42 7.50 11.35
CA ILE A 26 -3.62 7.24 9.93
C ILE A 26 -4.71 6.19 9.77
N ASP A 27 -5.59 6.39 8.79
CA ASP A 27 -6.50 5.37 8.29
C ASP A 27 -5.89 4.76 7.03
N LEU A 28 -5.47 3.50 7.11
CA LEU A 28 -5.01 2.74 5.96
C LEU A 28 -6.19 1.96 5.38
N ARG A 29 -6.61 2.31 4.17
CA ARG A 29 -7.61 1.56 3.41
C ARG A 29 -6.91 0.58 2.47
N ILE A 30 -7.17 -0.71 2.66
CA ILE A 30 -6.72 -1.79 1.79
C ILE A 30 -7.91 -2.31 1.00
N GLN A 31 -7.73 -2.44 -0.32
CA GLN A 31 -8.73 -2.96 -1.23
C GLN A 31 -8.29 -4.33 -1.74
N SER A 32 -9.21 -5.30 -1.69
CA SER A 32 -8.93 -6.68 -2.07
C SER A 32 -10.05 -7.27 -2.91
N THR A 33 -9.71 -8.29 -3.71
CA THR A 33 -10.69 -9.05 -4.50
C THR A 33 -10.33 -10.53 -4.50
N VAL A 34 -11.32 -11.40 -4.63
CA VAL A 34 -11.15 -12.86 -4.59
C VAL A 34 -10.82 -13.46 -5.97
N SER A 35 -11.07 -12.74 -7.06
CA SER A 35 -10.77 -13.20 -8.41
C SER A 35 -10.69 -12.04 -9.40
N ARG A 36 -10.10 -12.29 -10.57
CA ARG A 36 -10.08 -11.30 -11.66
C ARG A 36 -11.49 -10.98 -12.17
N GLN A 37 -12.36 -11.98 -12.26
CA GLN A 37 -13.75 -11.76 -12.66
C GLN A 37 -14.51 -10.89 -11.65
N ALA A 38 -14.24 -11.07 -10.35
CA ALA A 38 -14.81 -10.22 -9.31
C ALA A 38 -14.33 -8.77 -9.45
N LEU A 39 -13.04 -8.55 -9.73
CA LEU A 39 -12.49 -7.22 -10.01
C LEU A 39 -13.17 -6.55 -11.23
N ASP A 40 -13.34 -7.29 -12.33
CA ASP A 40 -13.96 -6.77 -13.56
C ASP A 40 -15.45 -6.41 -13.35
N ASN A 41 -16.09 -7.00 -12.34
CA ASN A 41 -17.47 -6.71 -11.93
C ASN A 41 -17.56 -5.72 -10.76
N ASP A 42 -16.49 -4.97 -10.47
CA ASP A 42 -16.41 -4.01 -9.35
C ASP A 42 -16.68 -4.61 -7.95
N GLN A 43 -16.48 -5.92 -7.79
CA GLN A 43 -16.57 -6.62 -6.50
C GLN A 43 -15.25 -6.50 -5.75
N VAL A 44 -15.05 -5.34 -5.12
CA VAL A 44 -13.84 -4.99 -4.37
C VAL A 44 -14.19 -4.73 -2.91
N ASP A 45 -13.66 -5.55 -2.01
CA ASP A 45 -13.79 -5.36 -0.58
C ASP A 45 -12.82 -4.28 -0.10
N SER A 46 -13.25 -3.47 0.87
CA SER A 46 -12.43 -2.44 1.49
C SER A 46 -12.30 -2.67 2.99
N HIS A 47 -11.08 -2.76 3.48
CA HIS A 47 -10.75 -2.90 4.89
C HIS A 47 -10.01 -1.66 5.37
N HIS A 48 -10.44 -1.13 6.50
CA HIS A 48 -9.86 0.08 7.11
C HIS A 48 -9.10 -0.29 8.39
N PHE A 49 -7.86 0.15 8.45
CA PHE A 49 -7.00 -0.04 9.62
C PHE A 49 -6.63 1.33 10.18
N LEU A 50 -7.22 1.66 11.34
CA LEU A 50 -6.83 2.82 12.12
C LEU A 50 -5.59 2.50 12.95
N MET A 51 -4.57 3.30 12.80
CA MET A 51 -3.32 3.12 13.53
C MET A 51 -2.65 4.45 13.82
N THR A 52 -1.81 4.49 14.83
CA THR A 52 -0.92 5.64 15.08
C THR A 52 0.18 5.71 14.02
N HIS A 53 0.85 6.86 13.89
CA HIS A 53 2.01 7.00 13.00
C HIS A 53 3.11 5.98 13.30
N ASN A 54 3.35 5.67 14.58
CA ASN A 54 4.36 4.69 14.98
C ASN A 54 3.97 3.26 14.56
N GLN A 55 2.70 2.89 14.73
CA GLN A 55 2.20 1.59 14.28
C GLN A 55 2.30 1.45 12.75
N ALA A 56 1.99 2.52 12.01
CA ALA A 56 2.16 2.55 10.55
C ALA A 56 3.62 2.40 10.13
N LEU A 57 4.54 3.05 10.84
CA LEU A 57 5.97 2.92 10.60
C LEU A 57 6.46 1.49 10.82
N LEU A 58 6.03 0.86 11.92
CA LEU A 58 6.38 -0.53 12.23
C LEU A 58 5.82 -1.48 11.17
N LEU A 59 4.58 -1.28 10.73
CA LEU A 59 3.97 -2.05 9.64
C LEU A 59 4.77 -1.89 8.34
N ALA A 60 5.10 -0.67 7.95
CA ALA A 60 5.89 -0.40 6.74
C ALA A 60 7.26 -1.08 6.80
N LYS A 61 7.96 -0.99 7.94
CA LYS A 61 9.24 -1.67 8.15
C LYS A 61 9.10 -3.19 8.01
N TYR A 62 8.10 -3.78 8.67
CA TYR A 62 7.84 -5.20 8.61
C TYR A 62 7.63 -5.68 7.16
N LEU A 63 6.82 -4.96 6.38
CA LEU A 63 6.57 -5.29 4.98
C LEU A 63 7.85 -5.21 4.12
N LEU A 64 8.68 -4.19 4.31
CA LEU A 64 9.98 -4.08 3.63
C LEU A 64 10.90 -5.25 3.96
N ASP A 65 11.09 -5.54 5.25
CA ASP A 65 11.93 -6.64 5.71
C ASP A 65 11.44 -7.99 5.16
N SER A 66 10.12 -8.22 5.18
CA SER A 66 9.50 -9.46 4.70
C SER A 66 9.68 -9.69 3.20
N THR A 67 9.88 -8.61 2.43
CA THR A 67 10.05 -8.67 0.97
C THR A 67 11.51 -8.53 0.53
N GLY A 68 12.45 -8.37 1.49
CA GLY A 68 13.85 -8.05 1.20
C GLY A 68 14.04 -6.71 0.49
N GLN A 69 13.00 -5.86 0.49
CA GLN A 69 13.06 -4.54 -0.14
C GLN A 69 13.67 -3.53 0.81
N THR A 70 14.36 -2.55 0.25
CA THR A 70 14.84 -1.38 0.99
C THR A 70 14.05 -0.15 0.56
N LEU A 71 13.97 0.86 1.43
CA LEU A 71 13.35 2.12 1.06
C LEU A 71 14.04 2.68 -0.20
N PRO A 72 13.31 2.98 -1.28
CA PRO A 72 13.89 3.60 -2.46
C PRO A 72 14.54 4.92 -2.05
N GLN A 73 15.82 5.09 -2.39
CA GLN A 73 16.52 6.32 -2.09
C GLN A 73 15.79 7.47 -2.80
N ARG A 74 15.34 8.47 -2.03
CA ARG A 74 14.81 9.71 -2.61
C ARG A 74 15.93 10.37 -3.41
N VAL A 75 15.91 10.21 -4.72
CA VAL A 75 16.79 10.94 -5.62
C VAL A 75 16.41 12.41 -5.48
N LYS A 76 17.20 13.18 -4.72
CA LYS A 76 17.02 14.63 -4.64
C LYS A 76 17.10 15.17 -6.07
N PRO A 77 16.08 15.89 -6.56
CA PRO A 77 16.15 16.49 -7.89
C PRO A 77 17.37 17.42 -7.92
N SER A 78 18.36 17.07 -8.73
CA SER A 78 19.59 17.83 -8.84
C SER A 78 19.28 19.18 -9.46
N ILE A 79 19.29 20.23 -8.62
CA ILE A 79 19.10 21.63 -8.99
C ILE A 79 20.10 22.06 -10.08
N TRP A 80 21.24 21.36 -10.18
CA TRP A 80 22.29 21.58 -11.16
C TRP A 80 21.90 21.26 -12.61
N ARG A 81 20.87 20.43 -12.86
CA ARG A 81 20.38 20.20 -14.24
C ARG A 81 19.75 21.44 -14.88
N ARG A 82 19.40 22.47 -14.09
CA ARG A 82 18.85 23.73 -14.61
C ARG A 82 19.91 24.72 -15.08
N PHE A 83 21.17 24.54 -14.66
CA PHE A 83 22.26 25.49 -14.93
C PHE A 83 23.36 24.96 -15.87
N LEU A 84 23.22 23.75 -16.40
CA LEU A 84 24.13 23.25 -17.44
C LEU A 84 23.74 23.87 -18.80
N PRO A 85 24.56 24.77 -19.37
CA PRO A 85 24.32 25.27 -20.72
C PRO A 85 24.40 24.09 -21.68
N LYS A 86 23.36 23.94 -22.52
CA LYS A 86 23.43 23.05 -23.69
C LYS A 86 24.60 23.52 -24.55
N ARG A 87 25.71 22.80 -24.52
CA ARG A 87 26.74 22.90 -25.55
C ARG A 87 26.07 22.53 -26.87
N GLN A 88 25.78 23.53 -27.69
CA GLN A 88 25.50 23.32 -29.10
C GLN A 88 26.81 22.98 -29.82
N LYS A 89 26.65 22.17 -30.87
CA LYS A 89 27.69 21.59 -31.73
C LYS A 89 28.79 22.57 -32.13
#